data_AF-A0A1B7YXJ2-F1
#
_entry.id   AF-A0A1B7YXJ2-F1
#
_cell.length_a   1.000
_cell.length_b   1.000
_cell.length_c   1.000
_cell.angle_alpha   90.00
_cell.angle_beta   90.00
_cell.angle_gamma   90.00
#
_symmetry.space_group_name_H-M   'P 1'
#
loop_
_entity.id
_entity.type
_entity.pdbx_description
1 polymer ?
#
loop_
_entity_poly.entity_id
_entity_poly.type
_entity_poly.pdbx_seq_one_letter_code
_entity_poly.pdbx_strand_id
1 'polypeptide(L)'
;MTQENSRWLNPNLIELYLFSKSDQKEVINWTKDLVSQKSYANHLVQICKNSSVRNQQYLFFVSRNTAFIKYKITSKSKKDLILNSRFVGRLFNIGMNVFKDYNRIKLELSKSNTLGLVRLPKEPSTVIIKDSLNFEITTKTTVLLPKKSREYIISQTFTFPEYPMEEEQKLISRIDFDSILNVRKVEKENRLKS
;
A
#
# COMPACT_ATOMS: atom_id res chain seq x y z
N MET A 1 -16.09 -3.80 -1.52
CA MET A 1 -17.26 -4.50 -0.94
C MET A 1 -17.70 -5.55 -1.94
N THR A 2 -18.14 -6.74 -1.54
CA THR A 2 -18.79 -7.64 -2.51
C THR A 2 -20.25 -7.19 -2.69
N GLN A 3 -20.88 -7.52 -3.82
CA GLN A 3 -22.24 -7.08 -4.15
C GLN A 3 -23.29 -7.48 -3.10
N GLU A 4 -23.05 -8.55 -2.34
CA GLU A 4 -24.05 -9.12 -1.43
C GLU A 4 -23.69 -9.03 0.06
N ASN A 5 -22.42 -8.83 0.44
CA ASN A 5 -22.01 -8.72 1.85
C ASN A 5 -20.64 -8.04 2.05
N SER A 6 -20.55 -7.04 2.92
CA SER A 6 -19.28 -6.43 3.31
C SER A 6 -18.44 -7.38 4.18
N ARG A 7 -17.68 -8.27 3.54
CA ARG A 7 -16.72 -9.17 4.21
C ARG A 7 -15.33 -8.56 4.20
N TRP A 8 -14.66 -8.60 5.36
CA TRP A 8 -13.25 -8.25 5.47
C TRP A 8 -12.40 -9.30 4.78
N LEU A 9 -11.48 -8.85 3.92
CA LEU A 9 -10.53 -9.73 3.23
C LEU A 9 -9.39 -10.13 4.16
N ASN A 10 -8.94 -9.17 4.99
CA ASN A 10 -8.00 -9.35 6.09
C ASN A 10 -7.92 -8.07 6.95
N PRO A 11 -7.11 -8.04 8.03
CA PRO A 11 -6.89 -6.83 8.82
C PRO A 11 -6.03 -5.75 8.12
N ASN A 12 -5.05 -6.16 7.30
CA ASN A 12 -4.19 -5.27 6.54
C ASN A 12 -3.74 -5.92 5.22
N LEU A 13 -4.33 -5.53 4.09
CA LEU A 13 -4.17 -6.25 2.81
C LEU A 13 -2.71 -6.36 2.38
N ILE A 14 -1.90 -5.36 2.71
CA ILE A 14 -0.48 -5.33 2.40
C ILE A 14 0.30 -4.61 3.50
N GLU A 15 1.15 -5.35 4.18
CA GLU A 15 1.98 -4.85 5.26
C GLU A 15 3.42 -4.67 4.81
N LEU A 16 4.00 -3.51 5.11
CA LEU A 16 5.40 -3.22 4.84
C LEU A 16 6.27 -3.77 5.98
N TYR A 17 7.33 -4.48 5.61
CA TYR A 17 8.43 -4.89 6.48
C TYR A 17 9.72 -4.27 5.93
N LEU A 18 10.45 -3.56 6.79
CA LEU A 18 11.74 -2.95 6.47
C LEU A 18 12.82 -3.62 7.29
N PHE A 19 13.79 -4.24 6.62
CA PHE A 19 14.92 -4.89 7.26
C PHE A 19 16.21 -4.15 6.95
N SER A 20 17.06 -4.02 7.95
CA SER A 20 18.43 -3.57 7.76
C SER A 20 19.24 -4.69 7.12
N LYS A 21 20.00 -4.39 6.06
CA LYS A 21 20.79 -5.42 5.37
C LYS A 21 21.93 -5.97 6.25
N SER A 22 22.48 -5.16 7.15
CA SER A 22 23.67 -5.54 7.93
C SER A 22 23.37 -6.60 8.99
N ASP A 23 22.21 -6.56 9.61
CA ASP A 23 21.84 -7.41 10.75
C ASP A 23 20.49 -8.12 10.58
N GLN A 24 19.80 -7.92 9.45
CA GLN A 24 18.49 -8.51 9.12
C GLN A 24 17.39 -8.22 10.14
N LYS A 25 17.59 -7.22 11.01
CA LYS A 25 16.59 -6.81 12.00
C LYS A 25 15.58 -5.86 11.38
N GLU A 26 14.35 -5.94 11.87
CA GLU A 26 13.32 -4.97 11.50
C GLU A 26 13.72 -3.57 11.97
N VAL A 27 13.62 -2.61 11.06
CA VAL A 27 14.02 -1.22 11.28
C VAL A 27 12.91 -0.43 11.97
N ILE A 28 11.66 -0.89 11.89
CA ILE A 28 10.48 -0.27 12.52
C ILE A 28 9.68 -1.36 13.20
N ASN A 29 9.30 -1.13 14.46
CA ASN A 29 8.25 -1.89 15.12
C ASN A 29 6.94 -1.11 15.04
N TRP A 30 5.99 -1.59 14.23
CA TRP A 30 4.76 -0.83 13.90
C TRP A 30 3.89 -0.47 15.10
N THR A 31 3.96 -1.25 16.19
CA THR A 31 3.20 -1.00 17.42
C THR A 31 3.96 -0.11 18.39
N LYS A 32 5.23 -0.42 18.67
CA LYS A 32 6.05 0.32 19.65
C LYS A 32 6.50 1.68 19.16
N ASP A 33 6.73 1.81 17.85
CA ASP A 33 7.19 3.06 17.24
C ASP A 33 6.03 3.94 16.78
N LEU A 34 4.77 3.55 17.00
CA LEU A 34 3.59 4.33 16.62
C LEU A 34 3.53 5.64 17.43
N VAL A 35 3.58 6.76 16.73
CA VAL A 35 3.48 8.10 17.34
C VAL A 35 2.09 8.69 17.18
N SER A 36 1.46 8.47 16.02
CA SER A 36 0.12 8.99 15.78
C SER A 36 -0.59 8.22 14.68
N GLN A 37 -1.89 8.07 14.83
CA GLN A 37 -2.79 7.59 13.80
C GLN A 37 -4.01 8.52 13.77
N LYS A 38 -4.28 9.11 12.60
CA LYS A 38 -5.35 10.09 12.43
C LYS A 38 -6.20 9.73 11.23
N SER A 39 -7.51 9.84 11.41
CA SER A 39 -8.48 9.80 10.34
C SER A 39 -8.89 11.22 10.00
N TYR A 40 -8.68 11.61 8.75
CA TYR A 40 -9.24 12.83 8.19
C TYR A 40 -10.41 12.46 7.28
N ALA A 41 -11.23 13.44 6.94
CA ALA A 41 -12.47 13.23 6.21
C ALA A 41 -12.29 12.63 4.78
N ASN A 42 -11.06 12.57 4.27
CA ASN A 42 -10.72 12.07 2.94
C ASN A 42 -9.48 11.16 2.89
N HIS A 43 -8.74 11.02 3.99
CA HIS A 43 -7.53 10.20 4.03
C HIS A 43 -7.19 9.76 5.45
N LEU A 44 -6.45 8.68 5.57
CA LEU A 44 -5.86 8.20 6.81
C LEU A 44 -4.37 8.53 6.81
N VAL A 45 -3.85 8.86 7.99
CA VAL A 45 -2.42 9.09 8.21
C VAL A 45 -1.95 8.29 9.42
N GLN A 46 -0.83 7.60 9.27
CA GLN A 46 -0.13 6.94 10.37
C GLN A 46 1.34 7.38 10.37
N ILE A 47 1.88 7.68 11.54
CA ILE A 47 3.27 8.07 11.72
C ILE A 47 3.90 7.12 12.73
N CYS A 48 4.94 6.42 12.30
CA CYS A 48 5.81 5.62 13.16
C CYS A 48 7.21 6.27 13.17
N LYS A 49 7.87 6.31 14.32
CA LYS A 49 9.17 6.97 14.47
C LYS A 49 9.96 6.32 15.58
N ASN A 50 11.23 6.03 15.30
CA ASN A 50 12.22 5.63 16.28
C ASN A 50 13.50 6.49 16.16
N SER A 51 14.61 6.02 16.72
CA SER A 51 15.90 6.70 16.64
C SER A 51 16.42 6.79 15.20
N SER A 52 16.28 5.71 14.42
CA SER A 52 16.88 5.53 13.09
C SER A 52 16.04 6.06 11.93
N VAL A 53 14.71 5.94 12.00
CA VAL A 53 13.81 6.30 10.89
C VAL A 53 12.51 6.94 11.36
N ARG A 54 11.86 7.64 10.42
CA ARG A 54 10.47 8.07 10.51
C ARG A 54 9.72 7.54 9.29
N ASN A 55 8.68 6.74 9.51
CA ASN A 55 7.73 6.38 8.48
C ASN A 55 6.46 7.22 8.61
N GLN A 56 6.02 7.80 7.49
CA GLN A 56 4.73 8.47 7.38
C GLN A 56 3.91 7.79 6.29
N GLN A 57 2.83 7.15 6.69
CA GLN A 57 1.92 6.44 5.83
C GLN A 57 0.67 7.27 5.56
N TYR A 58 0.23 7.27 4.31
CA TYR A 58 -1.03 7.87 3.86
C TYR A 58 -1.87 6.80 3.17
N LEU A 59 -3.18 6.82 3.40
CA LEU A 59 -4.13 6.00 2.65
C LEU A 59 -5.30 6.87 2.22
N PHE A 60 -5.66 6.84 0.94
CA PHE A 60 -6.85 7.51 0.44
C PHE A 60 -7.37 6.87 -0.86
N PHE A 61 -8.63 7.15 -1.21
CA PHE A 61 -9.24 6.67 -2.45
C PHE A 61 -8.94 7.63 -3.62
N VAL A 62 -8.32 7.10 -4.68
CA VAL A 62 -8.08 7.85 -5.93
C VAL A 62 -9.28 7.76 -6.87
N SER A 63 -10.03 6.67 -6.80
CA SER A 63 -11.29 6.45 -7.52
C SER A 63 -12.28 5.72 -6.62
N ARG A 64 -13.47 5.38 -7.14
CA ARG A 64 -14.45 4.58 -6.41
C ARG A 64 -13.96 3.15 -6.14
N ASN A 65 -13.02 2.66 -6.95
CA ASN A 65 -12.57 1.27 -6.95
C ASN A 65 -11.12 1.12 -6.50
N THR A 66 -10.34 2.21 -6.48
CA THR A 66 -8.91 2.19 -6.22
C THR A 66 -8.53 3.06 -5.01
N ALA A 67 -7.81 2.46 -4.08
CA ALA A 67 -7.13 3.13 -2.98
C ALA A 67 -5.62 3.13 -3.19
N PHE A 68 -4.98 4.24 -2.84
CA PHE A 68 -3.53 4.36 -2.78
C PHE A 68 -3.03 4.36 -1.35
N ILE A 69 -1.94 3.65 -1.13
CA ILE A 69 -1.15 3.72 0.11
C ILE A 69 0.22 4.26 -0.25
N LYS A 70 0.66 5.32 0.43
CA LYS A 70 2.03 5.83 0.33
C LYS A 70 2.74 5.64 1.65
N TYR A 71 3.94 5.06 1.59
CA TYR A 71 4.91 5.05 2.69
C TYR A 71 6.02 6.04 2.36
N LYS A 72 6.26 7.00 3.25
CA LYS A 72 7.42 7.91 3.18
C LYS A 72 8.36 7.61 4.33
N ILE A 73 9.47 6.97 4.02
CA ILE A 73 10.48 6.52 4.99
C ILE A 73 11.63 7.52 4.96
N THR A 74 11.86 8.23 6.06
CA THR A 74 12.90 9.24 6.18
C THR A 74 13.97 8.78 7.15
N SER A 75 15.24 8.79 6.73
CA SER A 75 16.36 8.47 7.61
C SER A 75 16.54 9.59 8.64
N LYS A 76 16.63 9.18 9.91
CA LYS A 76 17.04 10.03 11.04
C LYS A 76 18.46 9.72 11.49
N SER A 77 19.09 8.70 10.91
CA SER A 77 20.47 8.32 11.16
C SER A 77 21.45 9.34 10.59
N LYS A 78 22.64 9.40 11.19
CA LYS A 78 23.81 10.13 10.65
C LYS A 78 24.58 9.31 9.61
N LYS A 79 24.28 8.02 9.48
CA LYS A 79 24.89 7.09 8.54
C LYS A 79 23.86 6.59 7.53
N ASP A 80 24.34 6.13 6.38
CA ASP A 80 23.52 5.47 5.38
C ASP A 80 22.83 4.22 5.96
N LEU A 81 21.55 4.05 5.62
CA LEU A 81 20.78 2.86 5.96
C LEU A 81 20.57 2.03 4.70
N ILE A 82 21.05 0.80 4.69
CA ILE A 82 20.83 -0.13 3.59
C ILE A 82 19.62 -0.99 3.93
N LEU A 83 18.52 -0.80 3.19
CA LEU A 83 17.22 -1.35 3.51
C LEU A 83 16.77 -2.38 2.48
N ASN A 84 16.26 -3.51 2.96
CA ASN A 84 15.44 -4.44 2.19
C ASN A 84 13.98 -4.20 2.55
N SER A 85 13.13 -4.03 1.53
CA SER A 85 11.70 -3.79 1.74
C SER A 85 10.89 -4.96 1.19
N ARG A 86 9.95 -5.41 2.01
CA ARG A 86 9.06 -6.52 1.72
C ARG A 86 7.64 -6.11 2.04
N PHE A 87 6.73 -6.41 1.14
CA PHE A 87 5.30 -6.18 1.31
C PHE A 87 4.60 -7.52 1.37
N VAL A 88 3.91 -7.81 2.47
CA VAL A 88 3.29 -9.13 2.71
C VAL A 88 1.79 -8.95 2.81
N GLY A 89 1.04 -9.80 2.11
CA GLY A 89 -0.40 -9.91 2.26
C GLY A 89 -0.80 -11.31 2.68
N ARG A 90 -1.79 -11.39 3.57
CA ARG A 90 -2.37 -12.65 4.07
C ARG A 90 -3.89 -12.51 4.09
N LEU A 91 -4.58 -13.31 3.31
CA LEU A 91 -6.04 -13.28 3.21
C LEU A 91 -6.69 -14.23 4.22
N PHE A 92 -7.90 -13.90 4.65
CA PHE A 92 -8.79 -14.88 5.27
C PHE A 92 -9.28 -15.88 4.23
N ASN A 93 -9.52 -17.13 4.64
CA ASN A 93 -10.13 -18.14 3.78
C ASN A 93 -11.63 -17.89 3.62
N ILE A 94 -11.98 -16.97 2.72
CA ILE A 94 -13.36 -16.58 2.43
C ILE A 94 -13.79 -16.90 0.99
N GLY A 95 -13.03 -17.78 0.32
CA GLY A 95 -13.20 -18.10 -1.10
C GLY A 95 -12.55 -17.08 -2.04
N MET A 96 -11.52 -16.37 -1.60
CA MET A 96 -10.69 -15.52 -2.45
C MET A 96 -9.29 -16.14 -2.59
N ASN A 97 -8.79 -16.21 -3.82
CA ASN A 97 -7.49 -16.78 -4.14
C ASN A 97 -6.54 -15.71 -4.67
N VAL A 98 -5.25 -15.91 -4.39
CA VAL A 98 -4.14 -15.06 -4.82
C VAL A 98 -3.45 -15.71 -6.02
N PHE A 99 -3.25 -14.93 -7.07
CA PHE A 99 -2.48 -15.30 -8.24
C PHE A 99 -1.42 -14.25 -8.55
N LYS A 100 -0.36 -14.68 -9.22
CA LYS A 100 0.63 -13.76 -9.80
C LYS A 100 0.16 -13.33 -11.19
N ASP A 101 0.18 -12.03 -11.43
CA ASP A 101 -0.08 -11.45 -12.74
C ASP A 101 1.08 -10.49 -13.09
N TYR A 102 2.08 -10.99 -13.81
CA TYR A 102 3.35 -10.30 -14.08
C TYR A 102 4.02 -9.75 -12.80
N ASN A 103 4.06 -8.42 -12.65
CA ASN A 103 4.62 -7.69 -11.52
C ASN A 103 3.54 -7.24 -10.51
N ARG A 104 2.40 -7.93 -10.49
CA ARG A 104 1.21 -7.58 -9.72
C ARG A 104 0.64 -8.82 -9.04
N ILE A 105 -0.14 -8.58 -8.00
CA ILE A 105 -0.97 -9.57 -7.34
C ILE A 105 -2.37 -9.45 -7.90
N LYS A 106 -2.93 -10.57 -8.33
CA LYS A 106 -4.32 -10.71 -8.74
C LYS A 106 -5.07 -11.45 -7.64
N LEU A 107 -6.20 -10.91 -7.23
CA LEU A 107 -7.11 -11.49 -6.24
C LEU A 107 -8.41 -11.84 -6.96
N GLU A 108 -8.85 -13.09 -6.89
CA GLU A 108 -10.09 -13.52 -7.53
C GLU A 108 -10.99 -14.22 -6.52
N LEU A 109 -12.28 -13.87 -6.52
CA LEU A 109 -13.26 -14.53 -5.68
C LEU A 109 -13.83 -15.76 -6.40
N SER A 110 -13.71 -16.96 -5.85
CA SER A 110 -14.12 -18.21 -6.52
C SER A 110 -15.61 -18.26 -6.89
N LYS A 111 -16.45 -17.46 -6.24
CA LYS A 111 -17.91 -17.44 -6.42
C LYS A 111 -18.42 -16.29 -7.33
N SER A 112 -17.53 -15.43 -7.83
CA SER A 112 -17.92 -14.31 -8.69
C SER A 112 -16.77 -13.87 -9.58
N ASN A 113 -17.02 -13.18 -10.67
CA ASN A 113 -15.96 -12.63 -11.51
C ASN A 113 -15.31 -11.34 -10.93
N THR A 114 -15.47 -11.08 -9.62
CA THR A 114 -14.85 -9.92 -8.95
C THR A 114 -13.33 -10.02 -8.97
N LEU A 115 -12.67 -8.94 -9.38
CA LEU A 115 -11.24 -8.86 -9.55
C LEU A 115 -10.62 -7.82 -8.61
N GLY A 116 -9.62 -8.25 -7.84
CA GLY A 116 -8.74 -7.38 -7.07
C GLY A 116 -7.34 -7.33 -7.69
N LEU A 117 -6.71 -6.16 -7.70
CA LEU A 117 -5.32 -5.98 -8.10
C LEU A 117 -4.55 -5.22 -7.03
N VAL A 118 -3.36 -5.73 -6.68
CA VAL A 118 -2.40 -5.04 -5.82
C VAL A 118 -1.06 -4.93 -6.54
N ARG A 119 -0.50 -3.71 -6.63
CA ARG A 119 0.80 -3.48 -7.27
C ARG A 119 1.53 -2.27 -6.71
N LEU A 120 2.84 -2.21 -6.95
CA LEU A 120 3.67 -1.03 -6.71
C LEU A 120 3.94 -0.32 -8.05
N PRO A 121 3.17 0.72 -8.44
CA PRO A 121 3.22 1.27 -9.79
C PRO A 121 4.54 1.92 -10.19
N LYS A 122 5.33 2.42 -9.23
CA LYS A 122 6.57 3.17 -9.49
C LYS A 122 7.86 2.39 -9.19
N GLU A 123 7.75 1.11 -8.82
CA GLU A 123 8.88 0.35 -8.30
C GLU A 123 9.09 -0.94 -9.07
N PRO A 124 10.33 -1.26 -9.50
CA PRO A 124 10.65 -2.60 -9.94
C PRO A 124 10.55 -3.55 -8.74
N SER A 125 9.71 -4.57 -8.86
CA SER A 125 9.42 -5.49 -7.77
C SER A 125 9.28 -6.93 -8.24
N THR A 126 9.62 -7.86 -7.37
CA THR A 126 9.41 -9.30 -7.58
C THR A 126 8.21 -9.75 -6.77
N VAL A 127 7.26 -10.39 -7.46
CA VAL A 127 6.07 -11.00 -6.85
C VAL A 127 6.32 -12.50 -6.60
N ILE A 128 6.03 -12.92 -5.37
CA ILE A 128 6.10 -14.30 -4.90
C ILE A 128 4.73 -14.68 -4.31
N ILE A 129 4.16 -15.79 -4.78
CA ILE A 129 2.94 -16.39 -4.23
C ILE A 129 3.39 -17.55 -3.37
N LYS A 130 3.06 -17.53 -2.08
CA LYS A 130 3.45 -18.60 -1.15
C LYS A 130 2.44 -19.74 -1.16
N ASP A 131 1.16 -19.39 -1.26
CA ASP A 131 0.02 -20.28 -1.40
C ASP A 131 -1.19 -19.48 -1.92
N SER A 132 -2.39 -20.08 -1.91
CA SER A 132 -3.61 -19.43 -2.41
C SER A 132 -4.09 -18.22 -1.60
N LEU A 133 -3.55 -17.97 -0.40
CA LEU A 133 -3.98 -16.89 0.51
C LEU A 133 -2.83 -15.93 0.86
N ASN A 134 -1.59 -16.30 0.62
CA ASN A 134 -0.41 -15.57 1.08
C ASN A 134 0.48 -15.15 -0.09
N PHE A 135 0.84 -13.87 -0.10
CA PHE A 135 1.75 -13.31 -1.10
C PHE A 135 2.79 -12.38 -0.51
N GLU A 136 3.82 -12.14 -1.31
CA GLU A 136 4.91 -11.27 -1.00
C GLU A 136 5.35 -10.48 -2.23
N ILE A 137 5.62 -9.19 -2.05
CA ILE A 137 6.26 -8.33 -3.05
C ILE A 137 7.57 -7.82 -2.45
N THR A 138 8.69 -8.09 -3.10
CA THR A 138 9.99 -7.58 -2.68
C THR A 138 10.48 -6.51 -3.65
N THR A 139 11.09 -5.46 -3.11
CA THR A 139 11.75 -4.43 -3.91
C THR A 139 13.26 -4.60 -3.87
N LYS A 140 13.96 -3.93 -4.80
CA LYS A 140 15.43 -3.87 -4.75
C LYS A 140 15.91 -3.26 -3.43
N THR A 141 17.04 -3.75 -2.93
CA THR A 141 17.76 -3.13 -1.82
C THR A 141 17.99 -1.65 -2.13
N THR A 142 17.70 -0.80 -1.17
CA THR A 142 17.82 0.66 -1.32
C THR A 142 18.78 1.23 -0.28
N VAL A 143 19.62 2.17 -0.69
CA VAL A 143 20.45 2.96 0.21
C VAL A 143 19.70 4.25 0.55
N LEU A 144 19.41 4.45 1.83
CA LEU A 144 18.74 5.63 2.35
C LEU A 144 19.76 6.52 3.08
N LEU A 145 20.20 7.57 2.38
CA LEU A 145 21.17 8.54 2.90
C LEU A 145 20.59 9.32 4.11
N PRO A 146 21.46 9.86 5.00
CA PRO A 146 21.05 10.70 6.12
C PRO A 146 20.08 11.81 5.72
N LYS A 147 18.99 11.94 6.48
CA LYS A 147 17.93 12.95 6.27
C LYS A 147 17.21 12.86 4.92
N LYS A 148 17.47 11.86 4.09
CA LYS A 148 16.74 11.64 2.84
C LYS A 148 15.53 10.73 3.07
N SER A 149 14.61 10.79 2.13
CA SER A 149 13.38 9.99 2.13
C SER A 149 13.35 9.03 0.94
N ARG A 150 12.79 7.84 1.16
CA ARG A 150 12.32 6.94 0.11
C ARG A 150 10.81 6.84 0.19
N GLU A 151 10.15 6.79 -0.95
CA GLU A 151 8.71 6.64 -1.04
C GLU A 151 8.34 5.34 -1.72
N TYR A 152 7.32 4.66 -1.20
CA TYR A 152 6.68 3.53 -1.85
C TYR A 152 5.21 3.87 -2.02
N ILE A 153 4.69 3.67 -3.23
CA ILE A 153 3.26 3.80 -3.52
C ILE A 153 2.75 2.41 -3.87
N ILE A 154 1.60 2.07 -3.31
CA ILE A 154 0.87 0.83 -3.58
C ILE A 154 -0.52 1.23 -4.06
N SER A 155 -0.98 0.61 -5.14
CA SER A 155 -2.37 0.70 -5.58
C SER A 155 -3.09 -0.58 -5.25
N GLN A 156 -4.25 -0.45 -4.62
CA GLN A 156 -5.20 -1.54 -4.36
C GLN A 156 -6.49 -1.21 -5.09
N THR A 157 -6.84 -2.04 -6.08
CA THR A 157 -8.03 -1.86 -6.91
C THR A 157 -8.93 -3.07 -6.73
N PHE A 158 -10.24 -2.85 -6.55
CA PHE A 158 -11.25 -3.90 -6.58
C PHE A 158 -12.38 -3.48 -7.53
N THR A 159 -12.63 -4.28 -8.55
CA THR A 159 -13.67 -4.01 -9.54
C THR A 159 -14.55 -5.22 -9.74
N PHE A 160 -15.82 -4.97 -10.05
CA PHE A 160 -16.72 -5.98 -10.58
C PHE A 160 -16.54 -6.10 -12.10
N PRO A 161 -16.94 -7.22 -12.71
CA PRO A 161 -16.77 -7.48 -14.15
C PRO A 161 -17.36 -6.40 -15.06
N GLU A 162 -18.45 -5.79 -14.62
CA GLU A 162 -19.15 -4.75 -15.37
C GLU A 162 -18.39 -3.42 -15.43
N TYR A 163 -17.30 -3.25 -14.65
CA TYR A 163 -16.47 -2.05 -14.67
C TYR A 163 -15.16 -2.27 -15.44
N PRO A 164 -14.78 -1.35 -16.33
CA PRO A 164 -13.59 -1.51 -17.17
C PRO A 164 -12.29 -1.33 -16.36
N MET A 165 -11.63 -2.46 -16.05
CA MET A 165 -10.33 -2.46 -15.35
C MET A 165 -9.24 -1.66 -16.08
N GLU A 166 -9.32 -1.56 -17.40
CA GLU A 166 -8.35 -0.82 -18.21
C GLU A 166 -8.32 0.68 -17.86
N GLU A 167 -9.47 1.27 -17.54
CA GLU A 167 -9.56 2.68 -17.14
C GLU A 167 -8.88 2.94 -15.80
N GLU A 168 -9.11 2.05 -14.81
CA GLU A 168 -8.41 2.11 -13.52
C GLU A 168 -6.90 1.96 -13.72
N GLN A 169 -6.45 1.07 -14.61
CA GLN A 169 -5.02 0.90 -14.87
C GLN A 169 -4.37 2.14 -15.51
N LYS A 170 -5.06 2.80 -16.45
CA LYS A 170 -4.62 4.07 -17.07
C LYS A 170 -4.57 5.21 -16.06
N LEU A 171 -5.55 5.27 -15.16
CA LEU A 171 -5.58 6.24 -14.07
C LEU A 171 -4.35 6.06 -13.17
N ILE A 172 -4.10 4.84 -12.71
CA ILE A 172 -3.02 4.54 -11.76
C ILE A 172 -1.63 4.81 -12.35
N SER A 173 -1.42 4.63 -13.65
CA SER A 173 -0.11 4.85 -14.28
C SER A 173 0.25 6.33 -14.47
N ARG A 174 -0.75 7.21 -14.48
CA ARG A 174 -0.58 8.65 -14.76
C ARG A 174 -0.62 9.53 -13.52
N ILE A 175 -1.08 9.00 -12.39
CA ILE A 175 -1.31 9.80 -11.18
C ILE A 175 -0.01 10.20 -10.49
N ASP A 176 0.08 11.49 -10.16
CA ASP A 176 0.91 11.99 -9.08
C ASP A 176 0.16 11.95 -7.74
N PHE A 177 0.72 11.27 -6.75
CA PHE A 177 0.06 10.99 -5.47
C PHE A 177 -0.30 12.29 -4.73
N ASP A 178 0.65 13.23 -4.65
CA ASP A 178 0.47 14.43 -3.83
C ASP A 178 -0.50 15.40 -4.49
N SER A 179 -0.46 15.51 -5.82
CA SER A 179 -1.45 16.25 -6.59
C SER A 179 -2.88 15.76 -6.31
N ILE A 180 -3.14 14.45 -6.42
CA ILE A 180 -4.50 13.92 -6.18
C ILE A 180 -4.90 14.06 -4.72
N LEU A 181 -3.99 13.82 -3.77
CA LEU A 181 -4.32 14.00 -2.35
C LEU A 181 -4.75 15.45 -2.06
N ASN A 182 -4.10 16.44 -2.66
CA ASN A 182 -4.48 17.84 -2.51
C ASN A 182 -5.84 18.14 -3.15
N VAL A 183 -6.10 17.64 -4.37
CA VAL A 183 -7.43 17.74 -4.99
C VAL A 183 -8.52 17.18 -4.07
N ARG A 184 -8.30 15.98 -3.49
CA ARG A 184 -9.25 15.36 -2.55
C ARG A 184 -9.46 16.17 -1.28
N LYS A 185 -8.45 16.92 -0.81
CA LYS A 185 -8.60 17.81 0.37
C LYS A 185 -9.49 18.99 0.02
N VAL A 186 -9.21 19.67 -1.09
CA VAL A 186 -10.00 20.81 -1.57
C VAL A 186 -11.45 20.41 -1.84
N GLU A 187 -11.70 19.30 -2.53
CA GLU A 187 -13.06 18.79 -2.78
C GLU A 187 -13.83 18.57 -1.47
N LYS A 188 -13.17 18.02 -0.44
CA LYS A 188 -13.81 17.72 0.84
C LYS A 188 -14.05 18.97 1.67
N GLU A 189 -13.11 19.91 1.67
CA GLU A 189 -13.27 21.22 2.32
C GLU A 189 -14.45 22.00 1.73
N ASN A 190 -14.61 21.99 0.40
CA ASN A 190 -15.74 22.65 -0.25
C ASN A 190 -17.09 22.03 0.15
N ARG A 191 -17.16 20.70 0.29
CA ARG A 191 -18.37 19.99 0.76
C ARG A 191 -18.70 20.20 2.24
N LEU A 192 -17.75 20.65 3.05
CA LEU A 192 -17.97 20.91 4.48
C LEU A 192 -18.39 22.37 4.75
N LYS A 193 -18.22 23.25 3.76
CA LYS A 193 -18.62 24.67 3.83
C LYS A 193 -20.04 24.91 3.29
N SER A 194 -20.57 23.95 2.52
CA SER A 194 -21.94 23.91 2.00
C SER A 194 -22.86 23.18 2.96
#